data_AF-A0A836RX03-F1
#
_entry.id   AF-A0A836RX03-F1
#
_cell.length_a   1.000
_cell.length_b   1.000
_cell.length_c   1.000
_cell.angle_alpha   90.00
_cell.angle_beta   90.00
_cell.angle_gamma   90.00
#
_symmetry.space_group_name_H-M   'P 1'
#
loop_
_entity.id
_entity.type
_entity.pdbx_description
1 polymer ?
#
loop_
_entity_poly.entity_id
_entity_poly.type
_entity_poly.pdbx_seq_one_letter_code
_entity_poly.pdbx_strand_id
1 'polypeptide(L)'
;LDGQPAITDYEVLSHDPGEDVSLVRVRIATGRLHQIRRHMEALGFPVMGDPRYGRGNKNTAGMRLAAMGLGFRDPVTGEPVRFELDPVELGFDLPATG
;
A
#
# COMPACT_ATOMS: atom_id res chain seq x y z
N LEU A 1 -14.25 -5.61 -7.70
CA LEU A 1 -13.44 -5.40 -8.93
C LEU A 1 -13.70 -6.53 -9.91
N ASP A 2 -13.89 -6.23 -11.20
CA ASP A 2 -14.09 -7.24 -12.26
C ASP A 2 -15.26 -8.21 -11.98
N GLY A 3 -16.35 -7.67 -11.43
CA GLY A 3 -17.52 -8.46 -11.01
C GLY A 3 -17.32 -9.31 -9.74
N GLN A 4 -16.13 -9.29 -9.13
CA GLN A 4 -15.81 -10.06 -7.93
C GLN A 4 -15.65 -9.15 -6.70
N PRO A 5 -15.94 -9.66 -5.48
CA PRO A 5 -15.63 -8.96 -4.24
C PRO A 5 -14.12 -8.63 -4.14
N ALA A 6 -13.84 -7.40 -3.73
CA ALA A 6 -12.50 -6.91 -3.47
C ALA A 6 -12.55 -6.04 -2.20
N ILE A 7 -11.74 -6.39 -1.20
CA ILE A 7 -11.78 -5.75 0.13
C ILE A 7 -10.36 -5.30 0.49
N THR A 8 -10.23 -4.00 0.74
CA THR A 8 -8.99 -3.33 1.14
C THR A 8 -9.31 -2.42 2.32
N ASP A 9 -8.67 -2.68 3.45
CA ASP A 9 -8.67 -1.79 4.60
C ASP A 9 -7.44 -0.89 4.50
N TYR A 10 -7.59 0.36 4.92
CA TYR A 10 -6.49 1.31 4.94
C TYR A 10 -6.53 2.20 6.18
N GLU A 11 -5.36 2.68 6.57
CA GLU A 11 -5.13 3.58 7.69
C GLU A 11 -4.16 4.67 7.23
N VAL A 12 -4.56 5.93 7.35
CA VAL A 12 -3.67 7.07 7.08
C VAL A 12 -2.71 7.20 8.25
N LEU A 13 -1.41 7.03 7.99
CA LEU A 13 -0.37 7.14 9.01
C LEU A 13 0.10 8.59 9.16
N SER A 14 0.27 9.30 8.04
CA SER A 14 0.67 10.70 8.01
C SER A 14 0.17 11.39 6.75
N HIS A 15 0.09 12.72 6.80
CA HIS A 15 -0.24 13.57 5.66
C HIS A 15 0.75 14.74 5.60
N ASP A 16 1.31 14.98 4.42
CA ASP A 16 2.12 16.15 4.10
C ASP A 16 1.25 17.15 3.32
N PRO A 17 0.88 18.29 3.91
CA PRO A 17 0.06 19.30 3.25
C PRO A 17 0.84 20.14 2.21
N GLY A 18 2.17 20.13 2.24
CA GLY A 18 2.99 20.86 1.27
C GLY A 18 3.01 20.16 -0.09
N GLU A 19 3.06 18.83 -0.08
CA GLU A 19 3.04 17.99 -1.28
C GLU A 19 1.64 17.42 -1.60
N ASP A 20 0.66 17.64 -0.72
CA ASP A 20 -0.70 17.09 -0.76
C ASP A 20 -0.74 15.56 -0.90
N VAL A 21 0.07 14.87 -0.09
CA VAL A 21 0.24 13.41 -0.14
C VAL A 21 0.08 12.79 1.23
N SER A 22 -0.33 11.52 1.26
CA SER A 22 -0.49 10.77 2.52
C SER A 22 0.26 9.46 2.48
N LEU A 23 0.89 9.11 3.61
CA LEU A 23 1.39 7.76 3.83
C LEU A 23 0.28 6.89 4.38
N VAL A 24 0.01 5.78 3.71
CA VAL A 24 -1.13 4.92 4.03
C VAL A 24 -0.66 3.48 4.26
N ARG A 25 -1.05 2.91 5.40
CA ARG A 25 -0.94 1.47 5.64
C ARG A 25 -2.15 0.78 5.01
N VAL A 26 -1.89 -0.26 4.23
CA VAL A 26 -2.95 -1.01 3.54
C VAL A 26 -2.92 -2.47 3.96
N ARG A 27 -4.10 -3.03 4.23
CA ARG A 27 -4.32 -4.47 4.42
C ARG A 27 -5.36 -4.95 3.41
N ILE A 28 -5.11 -6.09 2.79
CA ILE A 28 -6.03 -6.67 1.81
C ILE A 28 -6.60 -7.99 2.34
N ALA A 29 -7.92 -8.15 2.27
CA ALA A 29 -8.56 -9.44 2.55
C ALA A 29 -8.73 -10.28 1.27
N THR A 30 -8.53 -9.65 0.10
CA THR A 30 -8.58 -10.29 -1.23
C THR A 30 -7.42 -9.82 -2.09
N GLY A 31 -6.98 -10.63 -3.08
CA GLY A 31 -5.82 -10.33 -3.94
C GLY A 31 -6.15 -10.13 -5.41
N ARG A 32 -7.07 -9.21 -5.77
CA ARG A 32 -7.39 -8.94 -7.19
C ARG A 32 -6.27 -8.16 -7.89
N LEU A 33 -6.17 -8.29 -9.22
CA LEU A 33 -5.15 -7.58 -10.00
C LEU A 33 -5.27 -6.05 -9.81
N HIS A 34 -4.15 -5.43 -9.41
CA HIS A 34 -4.04 -4.00 -9.11
C HIS A 34 -5.04 -3.50 -8.04
N GLN A 35 -5.50 -4.37 -7.14
CA GLN A 35 -6.60 -4.04 -6.22
C GLN A 35 -6.38 -2.75 -5.44
N ILE A 36 -5.23 -2.61 -4.76
CA ILE A 36 -4.89 -1.41 -3.98
C ILE A 36 -4.92 -0.17 -4.88
N ARG A 37 -4.19 -0.21 -6.00
CA ARG A 37 -4.08 0.91 -6.96
C ARG A 37 -5.45 1.38 -7.47
N ARG A 38 -6.32 0.43 -7.84
CA ARG A 38 -7.67 0.71 -8.34
C ARG A 38 -8.59 1.25 -7.25
N HIS A 39 -8.51 0.72 -6.03
CA HIS A 39 -9.33 1.23 -4.91
C HIS A 39 -8.91 2.65 -4.53
N MET A 40 -7.61 2.92 -4.43
CA MET A 40 -7.08 4.24 -4.10
C MET A 40 -7.45 5.28 -5.16
N GLU A 41 -7.33 4.94 -6.45
CA GLU A 41 -7.84 5.79 -7.55
C GLU A 41 -9.35 6.03 -7.47
N ALA A 42 -10.14 4.99 -7.18
CA ALA A 42 -11.60 5.12 -7.07
C ALA A 42 -12.03 6.01 -5.89
N LEU A 43 -11.21 6.11 -4.84
CA LEU A 43 -11.41 7.03 -3.72
C LEU A 43 -10.95 8.47 -4.03
N GLY A 44 -10.31 8.70 -5.18
CA GLY A 44 -9.75 10.00 -5.57
C GLY A 44 -8.31 10.24 -5.11
N PHE A 45 -7.66 9.25 -4.51
CA PHE A 45 -6.30 9.35 -3.96
C PHE A 45 -5.36 8.31 -4.59
N PRO A 46 -5.03 8.42 -5.89
CA PRO A 46 -4.18 7.45 -6.57
C PRO A 46 -2.83 7.25 -5.91
N VAL A 47 -2.29 6.03 -6.06
CA VAL A 47 -0.92 5.73 -5.66
C VAL A 47 0.05 6.62 -6.44
N MET A 48 0.91 7.33 -5.72
CA MET A 48 1.94 8.18 -6.30
C MET A 48 2.88 7.38 -7.21
N GLY A 49 3.21 7.93 -8.38
CA GLY A 49 4.09 7.31 -9.36
C GLY A 49 3.49 6.12 -10.10
N ASP A 50 2.19 5.83 -9.92
CA ASP A 50 1.51 4.78 -10.65
C ASP A 50 1.42 5.13 -12.16
N PRO A 51 1.93 4.27 -13.06
CA PRO A 51 1.95 4.58 -14.49
C PRO A 51 0.60 4.39 -15.18
N ARG A 52 -0.42 3.83 -14.51
CA ARG A 52 -1.72 3.46 -15.08
C ARG A 52 -2.90 4.18 -14.44
N TYR A 53 -2.87 4.40 -13.13
CA TYR A 53 -3.96 5.02 -12.37
C TYR A 53 -3.47 6.32 -11.73
N GLY A 54 -4.29 7.37 -11.73
CA GLY A 54 -3.88 8.72 -11.37
C GLY A 54 -3.31 9.52 -12.54
N ARG A 55 -3.36 10.85 -12.42
CA ARG A 55 -2.85 11.81 -13.42
C ARG A 55 -2.06 12.90 -12.71
N GLY A 56 -0.94 13.31 -13.30
CA GLY A 56 -0.12 14.40 -12.77
C GLY A 56 0.67 14.06 -11.49
N ASN A 57 0.68 12.81 -11.04
CA ASN A 57 1.29 12.35 -9.78
C ASN A 57 2.57 11.53 -10.01
N LYS A 58 3.34 11.85 -11.06
CA LYS A 58 4.58 11.13 -11.38
C LYS A 58 5.61 11.33 -10.27
N ASN A 59 6.37 10.28 -9.96
CA ASN A 59 7.50 10.33 -9.03
C ASN A 59 8.72 9.71 -9.72
N THR A 60 9.87 10.38 -9.63
CA THR A 60 11.14 9.93 -10.23
C THR A 60 11.68 8.63 -9.60
N ALA A 61 11.31 8.34 -8.35
CA ALA A 61 11.58 7.07 -7.68
C ALA A 61 10.61 5.94 -8.08
N GLY A 62 9.64 6.22 -8.95
CA GLY A 62 8.65 5.24 -9.42
C GLY A 62 7.42 5.13 -8.51
N MET A 63 6.68 4.03 -8.66
CA MET A 63 5.43 3.78 -7.95
C MET A 63 5.68 3.56 -6.44
N ARG A 64 4.98 4.32 -5.60
CA ARG A 64 5.11 4.31 -4.14
C ARG A 64 4.14 3.32 -3.51
N LEU A 65 4.36 2.04 -3.78
CA LEU A 65 3.62 0.93 -3.17
C LEU A 65 4.56 -0.25 -2.95
N ALA A 66 4.71 -0.66 -1.70
CA ALA A 66 5.56 -1.78 -1.30
C ALA A 66 4.82 -2.76 -0.39
N ALA A 67 5.13 -4.05 -0.50
CA ALA A 67 4.64 -5.06 0.42
C ALA A 67 5.52 -5.06 1.67
N MET A 68 5.00 -4.48 2.77
CA MET A 68 5.78 -4.28 4.00
C MET A 68 5.82 -5.49 4.92
N GLY A 69 4.87 -6.43 4.77
CA GLY A 69 4.87 -7.64 5.56
C GLY A 69 4.00 -8.73 4.98
N LEU A 70 4.38 -9.96 5.28
CA LEU A 70 3.71 -11.17 4.84
C LEU A 70 3.63 -12.13 6.02
N GLY A 71 2.44 -12.65 6.30
CA GLY A 71 2.22 -13.67 7.32
C GLY A 71 1.39 -14.82 6.78
N PHE A 72 1.79 -16.04 7.08
CA PHE A 72 1.08 -17.26 6.66
C PHE A 72 1.41 -18.42 7.61
N ARG A 73 0.67 -19.52 7.49
CA ARG A 73 1.05 -20.78 8.13
C ARG A 73 2.06 -21.49 7.25
N ASP A 74 3.22 -21.80 7.80
CA ASP A 74 4.24 -22.58 7.11
C ASP A 74 3.62 -23.91 6.63
N PRO A 75 3.68 -24.24 5.33
CA PRO A 75 3.06 -25.44 4.79
C PRO A 75 3.74 -26.75 5.23
N VAL A 76 4.97 -26.67 5.77
CA VAL A 76 5.74 -27.82 6.24
C VAL A 76 5.51 -28.04 7.73
N THR A 77 5.65 -26.99 8.53
CA THR A 77 5.60 -27.09 10.01
C THR A 77 4.21 -26.81 10.59
N GLY A 78 3.34 -26.10 9.87
CA GLY A 78 2.02 -25.65 10.33
C GLY A 78 2.04 -24.42 11.24
N GLU A 79 3.23 -23.99 11.67
CA GLU A 79 3.43 -22.85 12.58
C GLU A 79 3.20 -21.51 11.86
N PRO A 80 2.70 -20.48 12.58
CA PRO A 80 2.56 -19.15 12.03
C PRO A 80 3.96 -18.52 11.83
N VAL A 81 4.21 -18.04 10.62
CA VAL A 81 5.43 -17.29 10.28
C VAL A 81 5.07 -15.88 9.80
N ARG A 82 5.96 -14.92 10.06
CA ARG A 82 5.79 -13.52 9.69
C ARG A 82 7.11 -12.93 9.24
N PHE A 83 7.06 -12.18 8.15
CA PHE A 83 8.17 -11.45 7.57
C PHE A 83 7.77 -9.98 7.46
N GLU A 84 8.68 -9.08 7.80
CA GLU A 84 8.49 -7.63 7.71
C GLU A 84 9.74 -6.99 7.12
N LEU A 85 9.52 -5.91 6.36
CA LEU A 85 10.58 -5.01 5.89
C LEU A 85 10.53 -3.72 6.71
N ASP A 86 11.68 -3.05 6.84
CA ASP A 86 11.73 -1.72 7.42
C ASP A 86 11.19 -0.68 6.42
N PRO A 87 10.12 0.06 6.75
CA PRO A 87 9.60 1.15 5.92
C PRO A 87 10.65 2.21 5.58
N VAL A 88 11.55 2.52 6.52
CA VAL A 88 12.57 3.57 6.35
C VAL A 88 13.61 3.15 5.33
N GLU A 89 14.01 1.88 5.32
CA GLU A 89 14.93 1.34 4.29
C GLU A 89 14.34 1.40 2.87
N LEU A 90 13.01 1.39 2.76
CA LEU A 90 12.27 1.55 1.50
C LEU A 90 11.89 3.01 1.19
N GLY A 91 12.39 3.95 2.01
CA GLY A 91 12.17 5.37 1.87
C GLY A 91 10.76 5.83 2.22
N PHE A 92 10.03 5.10 3.07
CA PHE A 92 8.75 5.54 3.63
C PHE A 92 8.99 6.18 5.01
N ASP A 93 8.89 7.51 5.06
CA ASP A 93 9.03 8.27 6.29
C ASP A 93 7.80 8.09 7.18
N LEU A 94 7.91 7.20 8.16
CA LEU A 94 6.90 7.06 9.19
C LEU A 94 6.89 8.33 10.06
N PRO A 95 5.71 8.80 10.51
CA PRO A 95 5.66 9.83 11.53
C PRO A 95 6.42 9.33 12.76
N ALA A 96 7.16 10.22 13.42
CA ALA A 96 7.76 9.90 14.72
C ALA A 96 6.65 9.38 15.64
N THR A 97 6.80 8.15 16.12
CA THR A 97 5.87 7.55 17.08
C THR A 97 5.86 8.46 18.31
N GLY A 98 4.71 9.08 18.60
CA GLY A 98 4.48 9.80 19.84
C GLY A 98 4.45 8.88 21.05
#